data_AF-A0A2E0XEJ3-F1
#
_entry.id   AF-A0A2E0XEJ3-F1
#
_cell.length_a   1.000
_cell.length_b   1.000
_cell.length_c   1.000
_cell.angle_alpha   90.00
_cell.angle_beta   90.00
_cell.angle_gamma   90.00
#
_symmetry.space_group_name_H-M   'P 1'
#
loop_
_entity.id
_entity.type
_entity.pdbx_description
1 polymer ?
#
loop_
_entity_poly.entity_id
_entity_poly.type
_entity_poly.pdbx_seq_one_letter_code
_entity_poly.pdbx_strand_id
1 'polypeptide(L)' 'MTEVTEEEKLLENAETLGNYLGSQLQQLKSRHLSINDICGLGLFWTIVLVKNQVEKTSLRCLTERY' A
#
# COMPACT_ATOMS: atom_id res chain seq x y z
N MET A 1 -19.45 -18.03 12.77
CA MET A 1 -19.00 -17.14 11.67
C MET A 1 -17.59 -16.59 11.92
N THR A 2 -16.94 -16.90 13.06
CA THR A 2 -15.59 -16.44 13.45
C THR A 2 -14.53 -17.54 13.51
N GLU A 3 -14.89 -18.82 13.30
CA GLU A 3 -13.96 -19.95 13.51
C GLU A 3 -12.80 -19.94 12.50
N VAL A 4 -13.08 -19.65 11.23
CA VAL A 4 -12.06 -19.65 10.16
C VAL A 4 -11.04 -18.52 10.32
N THR A 5 -11.44 -17.35 10.84
CA THR A 5 -10.52 -16.21 11.01
C THR A 5 -9.51 -16.42 12.14
N GLU A 6 -9.87 -17.21 13.16
CA GLU A 6 -9.01 -17.49 14.32
C GLU A 6 -8.06 -18.66 14.05
N GLU A 7 -8.51 -19.71 13.35
CA GLU A 7 -7.68 -20.87 12.99
C GLU A 7 -6.56 -20.52 12.01
N GLU A 8 -6.81 -19.60 11.06
CA GLU A 8 -5.87 -19.26 10.00
C GLU A 8 -5.03 -18.00 10.26
N LYS A 9 -5.16 -17.38 11.45
CA LYS A 9 -4.41 -16.17 11.85
C LYS A 9 -4.44 -15.05 10.79
N LEU A 10 -5.58 -14.90 10.11
CA LEU A 10 -5.70 -14.07 8.91
C LEU A 10 -5.35 -12.60 9.17
N LEU A 11 -5.65 -12.09 10.36
CA LEU A 11 -5.36 -10.70 10.74
C LEU A 11 -3.86 -10.45 10.89
N GLU A 12 -3.17 -11.29 11.67
CA GLU A 12 -1.71 -11.22 11.89
C GLU A 12 -0.95 -11.42 10.57
N ASN A 13 -1.47 -12.31 9.72
CA ASN A 13 -0.90 -12.57 8.41
C ASN A 13 -1.14 -11.40 7.44
N ALA A 14 -2.33 -10.78 7.47
CA ALA A 14 -2.62 -9.59 6.67
C ALA A 14 -1.77 -8.38 7.09
N GLU A 15 -1.47 -8.23 8.38
CA GLU A 15 -0.53 -7.21 8.87
C GLU A 15 0.89 -7.50 8.39
N THR A 16 1.37 -8.74 8.57
CA THR A 16 2.71 -9.16 8.18
C THR A 16 2.94 -9.00 6.67
N LEU A 17 2.02 -9.56 5.86
CA LEU A 17 2.08 -9.47 4.41
C LEU A 17 1.83 -8.05 3.92
N GLY A 18 0.99 -7.28 4.61
CA GLY A 18 0.73 -5.88 4.29
C GLY A 18 1.97 -5.00 4.47
N ASN A 19 2.70 -5.19 5.58
CA ASN A 19 3.97 -4.52 5.82
C ASN A 19 5.02 -4.88 4.78
N TYR A 20 5.13 -6.18 4.45
CA TYR A 20 6.03 -6.64 3.39
C TYR A 20 5.67 -6.02 2.04
N LEU A 21 4.38 -6.08 1.65
CA LEU A 21 3.89 -5.53 0.38
C LEU A 21 4.13 -4.02 0.29
N GLY A 22 3.84 -3.27 1.36
CA GLY A 22 4.13 -1.84 1.45
C GLY A 22 5.61 -1.53 1.21
N SER A 23 6.51 -2.30 1.83
CA SER A 23 7.96 -2.13 1.64
C SER A 23 8.42 -2.40 0.20
N GLN A 24 7.84 -3.40 -0.45
CA GLN A 24 8.14 -3.75 -1.84
C GLN A 24 7.60 -2.70 -2.82
N LEU A 25 6.40 -2.17 -2.56
CA LEU A 25 5.83 -1.09 -3.36
C LEU A 25 6.68 0.19 -3.25
N GLN A 26 7.16 0.55 -2.06
CA GLN A 26 8.06 1.70 -1.91
C GLN A 26 9.39 1.51 -2.67
N GLN A 27 9.94 0.30 -2.68
CA GLN A 27 11.10 -0.03 -3.51
C GLN A 27 10.78 0.01 -5.01
N LEU A 28 9.56 -0.33 -5.42
CA LEU A 28 9.13 -0.20 -6.81
C LEU A 28 9.05 1.27 -7.23
N LYS A 29 8.52 2.13 -6.36
CA LYS A 29 8.47 3.59 -6.57
C LYS A 29 9.85 4.22 -6.73
N SER A 30 10.85 3.76 -5.99
CA SER A 30 12.22 4.27 -6.15
C SER A 30 12.87 3.88 -7.49
N ARG A 31 12.43 2.78 -8.11
CA ARG A 31 12.94 2.29 -9.40
C ARG A 31 12.20 2.85 -10.61
N HIS A 32 10.93 3.19 -10.48
CA HIS A 32 10.09 3.61 -11.61
C HIS A 32 9.60 5.05 -11.46
N LEU A 33 10.13 5.94 -12.30
CA LEU A 33 9.75 7.36 -12.35
C LEU A 33 8.27 7.58 -12.68
N SER A 34 7.59 6.60 -13.28
CA SER A 34 6.16 6.65 -13.57
C SER A 34 5.27 6.49 -12.34
N ILE A 35 5.82 6.09 -11.19
CA ILE A 35 5.09 5.98 -9.94
C ILE A 35 5.25 7.29 -9.18
N ASN A 36 4.16 8.03 -9.03
CA ASN A 36 4.15 9.27 -8.27
C ASN A 36 4.02 9.00 -6.78
N ASP A 37 3.03 8.19 -6.40
CA ASP A 37 2.78 7.88 -5.00
C ASP A 37 2.13 6.52 -4.77
N ILE A 38 2.22 6.02 -3.54
CA ILE A 38 1.64 4.75 -3.11
C ILE A 38 0.96 4.98 -1.75
N CYS A 39 -0.29 4.57 -1.63
CA CYS A 39 -1.04 4.62 -0.38
C CYS A 39 -1.79 3.30 -0.14
N GLY A 40 -2.05 2.96 1.12
CA GLY A 40 -2.70 1.70 1.46
C GLY A 40 -2.62 1.34 2.94
N LEU A 41 -3.35 0.30 3.33
CA LEU A 41 -3.37 -0.27 4.67
C LEU A 41 -3.52 -1.80 4.57
N GLY A 42 -2.72 -2.54 5.33
CA GLY A 42 -2.73 -4.01 5.30
C GLY A 42 -2.48 -4.55 3.89
N LEU A 43 -3.41 -5.34 3.36
CA LEU A 43 -3.32 -5.92 2.01
C LEU A 43 -4.02 -5.09 0.92
N PHE A 44 -4.53 -3.90 1.24
CA PHE A 44 -5.22 -3.04 0.28
C PHE A 44 -4.37 -1.81 -0.04
N TRP A 45 -3.89 -1.73 -1.29
CA TRP A 45 -2.96 -0.69 -1.75
C TRP A 45 -3.41 -0.07 -3.06
N THR A 46 -3.03 1.19 -3.25
CA THR A 46 -3.28 2.01 -4.44
C THR A 46 -1.95 2.57 -4.92
N ILE A 47 -1.70 2.47 -6.24
CA ILE A 47 -0.53 3.01 -6.90
C ILE A 47 -0.97 4.15 -7.81
N VAL A 48 -0.42 5.33 -7.58
CA VAL A 48 -0.69 6.52 -8.39
C VAL A 48 0.38 6.63 -9.47
N LEU A 49 -0.04 6.45 -10.72
CA LEU A 49 0.83 6.54 -11.88
C LEU A 49 0.74 7.93 -12.52
N VAL A 50 1.88 8.42 -13.00
CA VAL A 50 1.98 9.67 -13.75
C VAL A 50 2.78 9.46 -15.03
N LYS A 51 2.43 10.23 -16.06
CA LYS A 51 3.14 10.23 -17.33
C LYS A 51 4.43 11.07 -17.27
N ASN A 52 4.43 12.17 -16.51
CA ASN A 52 5.55 13.08 -16.30
C ASN A 52 5.50 13.66 -14.88
N GLN A 53 6.63 13.72 -14.15
CA GLN A 53 6.67 14.15 -12.74
C GLN A 53 6.54 15.68 -12.51
N VAL A 54 6.31 16.47 -13.56
CA VAL A 54 6.36 17.94 -13.50
C VAL A 54 5.14 18.54 -12.80
N GLU A 55 3.97 17.89 -12.86
CA GLU A 55 2.76 18.32 -12.15
C GLU A 55 2.52 17.44 -10.91
N LYS A 56 3.20 17.78 -9.80
CA LYS A 56 2.96 17.17 -8.48
C LYS A 56 1.77 17.82 -7.78
N THR A 57 0.59 17.70 -8.36
CA THR A 57 -0.63 17.75 -7.54
C THR A 57 -0.84 16.35 -7.00
N SER A 58 -0.23 16.06 -5.84
CA SER A 58 -0.60 14.88 -5.06
C SER A 58 -2.10 14.96 -4.83
N LEU A 59 -2.86 14.00 -5.36
CA LEU A 59 -4.23 13.77 -4.93
C LEU A 59 -4.15 13.22 -3.50
N ARG A 60 -3.95 14.13 -2.55
CA ARG A 60 -4.02 13.99 -1.09
C ARG A 60 -3.67 12.59 -0.57
N CYS A 61 -2.41 12.38 -0.19
CA CYS A 61 -2.03 11.22 0.62
C CYS A 61 -2.45 11.46 2.08
N LEU A 62 -3.68 11.05 2.42
CA LEU A 62 -4.17 10.95 3.79
C LEU A 62 -4.17 9.48 4.20
N THR A 63 -3.13 9.04 4.89
CA THR A 63 -3.27 7.92 5.82
C THR A 63 -3.67 8.52 7.17
N GLU A 64 -4.94 8.93 7.28
CA GLU A 64 -5.54 9.14 8.59
C GLU A 64 -5.58 7.77 9.26
N ARG A 65 -4.68 7.61 10.23
CA ARG A 65 -4.60 6.45 11.11
C ARG A 65 -6.00 6.19 11.67
N TYR A 66 -6.48 4.97 11.46
CA TYR A 66 -7.46 4.35 12.35
C TYR A 66 -6.71 3.39 13.25
#